data_AF-A0A2D9Y6Z2-F1
#
_entry.id   AF-A0A2D9Y6Z2-F1
#
_cell.length_a   1.000
_cell.length_b   1.000
_cell.length_c   1.000
_cell.angle_alpha   90.00
_cell.angle_beta   90.00
_cell.angle_gamma   90.00
#
_symmetry.space_group_name_H-M   'P 1'
#
loop_
_entity.id
_entity.type
_entity.pdbx_description
1 polymer ?
#
loop_
_entity_poly.entity_id
_entity_poly.type
_entity_poly.pdbx_seq_one_letter_code
_entity_poly.pdbx_strand_id
1 'polypeptide(L)' 'EFQACLDSEKFLAEVQSDMKSGADAGVTGTPGNIIRNNKTGEVRFLPGAYPIEAVQAAIDELK' A
#
# COMPACT_ATOMS: atom_id res chain seq x y z
N GLU A 1 19.76 10.16 17.98
CA GLU A 1 19.55 8.73 18.30
C GLU A 1 18.58 8.06 17.32
N PHE A 2 19.10 7.39 16.29
CA PHE A 2 18.33 6.43 15.47
C PHE A 2 18.45 5.02 16.05
N GLN A 3 19.66 4.66 16.51
CA GLN A 3 19.97 3.34 17.05
C GLN A 3 19.07 2.99 18.24
N ALA A 4 18.90 3.90 19.21
CA ALA A 4 17.99 3.67 20.33
C ALA A 4 16.52 3.44 19.89
N CYS A 5 16.07 4.08 18.81
CA CYS A 5 14.73 3.84 18.27
C CYS A 5 14.62 2.44 17.65
N LEU A 6 15.63 2.04 16.87
CA LEU A 6 15.70 0.72 16.26
C LEU A 6 15.76 -0.38 17.32
N ASP A 7 16.65 -0.22 18.31
CA ASP A 7 16.89 -1.19 19.39
C ASP A 7 15.70 -1.32 20.34
N SER A 8 14.87 -0.28 20.47
CA SER A 8 13.68 -0.34 21.32
C SER A 8 12.62 -1.29 20.80
N GLU A 9 12.68 -1.67 19.52
CA GLU A 9 11.71 -2.51 18.81
C GLU A 9 10.25 -2.03 18.94
N LYS A 10 10.03 -0.77 19.34
CA LYS A 10 8.72 -0.20 19.68
C LYS A 10 7.66 -0.44 18.60
N PHE A 11 8.06 -0.46 17.33
CA PHE A 11 7.17 -0.62 16.18
C PHE A 11 7.38 -1.95 15.43
N LEU A 12 8.15 -2.89 15.97
CA LEU A 12 8.44 -4.16 15.29
C LEU A 12 7.16 -4.93 14.94
N ALA A 13 6.22 -5.01 15.87
CA ALA A 13 4.94 -5.66 15.65
C ALA A 13 4.10 -4.96 14.56
N GLU A 14 4.17 -3.63 14.49
CA GLU A 14 3.45 -2.85 13.49
C GLU A 14 4.04 -3.05 12.09
N VAL A 15 5.38 -3.03 11.96
CA VAL A 15 6.07 -3.35 10.70
C VAL A 15 5.73 -4.77 10.23
N GLN A 16 5.70 -5.75 11.13
CA GLN A 16 5.31 -7.12 10.78
C GLN A 16 3.84 -7.21 10.36
N SER A 17 2.95 -6.48 11.04
CA SER A 17 1.54 -6.39 10.69
C SER A 17 1.35 -5.77 9.31
N ASP A 18 2.06 -4.68 9.00
CA ASP A 18 2.00 -4.01 7.70
C ASP A 18 2.46 -4.94 6.58
N MET A 19 3.60 -5.62 6.77
CA MET A 19 4.13 -6.62 5.83
C MET A 19 3.13 -7.75 5.57
N LYS A 20 2.50 -8.27 6.64
CA LYS A 20 1.48 -9.31 6.52
C LYS A 20 0.24 -8.81 5.80
N SER A 21 -0.24 -7.60 6.13
CA SER A 21 -1.44 -7.02 5.53
C SER A 21 -1.27 -6.81 4.03
N GLY A 22 -0.09 -6.40 3.57
CA GLY A 22 0.24 -6.30 2.15
C GLY A 22 0.18 -7.66 1.44
N ALA A 23 0.78 -8.69 2.05
CA ALA A 23 0.74 -10.05 1.50
C ALA A 23 -0.69 -10.61 1.44
N ASP A 24 -1.48 -10.42 2.50
CA ASP A 24 -2.89 -10.83 2.57
C ASP A 24 -3.75 -10.09 1.52
N ALA A 25 -3.40 -8.83 1.22
CA ALA A 25 -4.03 -8.03 0.16
C ALA A 25 -3.59 -8.43 -1.26
N GLY A 26 -2.69 -9.41 -1.41
CA GLY A 26 -2.22 -9.92 -2.69
C GLY A 26 -1.06 -9.12 -3.30
N VAL A 27 -0.37 -8.28 -2.51
CA VAL A 27 0.83 -7.57 -2.99
C VAL A 27 1.99 -8.55 -3.14
N THR A 28 2.48 -8.72 -4.36
CA THR A 28 3.60 -9.64 -4.69
C THR A 28 4.90 -8.92 -5.04
N GLY A 29 4.90 -7.58 -5.09
CA GLY A 29 6.06 -6.77 -5.44
C GLY A 29 5.81 -5.29 -5.18
N THR A 30 6.88 -4.51 -5.03
CA THR A 30 6.83 -3.07 -4.74
C THR A 30 7.55 -2.26 -5.83
N PRO A 31 7.08 -1.02 -6.13
CA PRO A 31 5.89 -0.37 -5.55
C PRO A 31 4.59 -1.01 -6.06
N GLY A 32 3.53 -0.97 -5.25
CA GLY A 32 2.18 -1.40 -5.60
C GLY A 32 1.18 -0.41 -5.02
N ASN A 33 0.21 0.02 -5.82
CA ASN A 33 -0.76 1.05 -5.42
C ASN A 33 -2.16 0.45 -5.32
N ILE A 34 -2.85 0.69 -4.21
CA ILE A 34 -4.25 0.30 -4.01
C ILE A 34 -5.07 1.59 -4.05
N ILE A 35 -5.94 1.71 -5.05
CA ILE A 35 -6.86 2.85 -5.21
C ILE A 35 -8.24 2.38 -4.78
N ARG A 36 -8.84 3.09 -3.82
CA ARG A 36 -10.16 2.75 -3.27
C ARG A 36 -11.12 3.93 -3.39
N ASN A 37 -12.29 3.68 -3.97
CA ASN A 37 -13.41 4.60 -3.85
C ASN A 37 -14.01 4.46 -2.45
N ASN A 38 -13.87 5.49 -1.61
CA ASN A 38 -14.35 5.43 -0.23
C ASN A 38 -15.87 5.42 -0.08
N LYS A 39 -16.62 5.76 -1.14
CA LYS A 39 -18.09 5.77 -1.15
C LYS A 39 -18.67 4.42 -1.59
N THR A 40 -18.20 3.88 -2.72
CA THR A 40 -18.70 2.60 -3.27
C THR A 40 -17.98 1.39 -2.68
N GLY A 41 -16.77 1.58 -2.15
CA GLY A 41 -15.92 0.51 -1.67
C GLY A 41 -15.18 -0.22 -2.78
N GLU A 42 -15.32 0.19 -4.04
CA GLU A 42 -14.60 -0.41 -5.16
C GLU A 42 -13.10 -0.18 -5.02
N VAL A 43 -12.33 -1.20 -5.39
CA VAL A 43 -10.87 -1.24 -5.26
C VAL A 43 -10.24 -1.59 -6.60
N ARG A 44 -9.17 -0.87 -6.94
CA ARG A 44 -8.28 -1.19 -8.06
C ARG A 44 -6.85 -1.26 -7.58
N PHE A 45 -6.15 -2.31 -8.00
CA PHE A 45 -4.74 -2.51 -7.73
C PHE A 45 -3.90 -2.21 -8.97
N LEU A 46 -2.85 -1.42 -8.81
CA LEU A 46 -1.85 -1.11 -9.84
C LEU A 46 -0.48 -1.68 -9.41
N PRO A 47 -0.06 -2.84 -9.94
CA PRO A 47 1.21 -3.46 -9.59
C PRO A 47 2.39 -2.82 -10.32
N GLY A 48 3.27 -2.13 -9.59
CA GLY A 48 4.46 -1.48 -10.13
C GLY A 48 4.40 0.04 -10.09
N ALA A 49 5.44 0.65 -10.66
CA ALA A 49 5.54 2.09 -10.84
C ALA A 49 4.85 2.48 -12.15
N TYR A 50 3.76 3.23 -12.05
CA TYR A 50 3.01 3.74 -13.20
C TYR A 50 3.20 5.25 -13.35
N PRO A 51 3.12 5.78 -14.59
CA PRO A 51 2.97 7.21 -14.82
C PRO A 51 1.70 7.78 -14.17
N ILE A 52 1.70 9.08 -13.89
CA ILE A 52 0.57 9.75 -13.22
C ILE A 52 -0.73 9.65 -14.02
N GLU A 53 -0.64 9.61 -15.35
CA GLU A 53 -1.79 9.50 -16.25
C GLU A 53 -2.53 8.18 -16.07
N ALA A 54 -1.79 7.09 -15.84
CA ALA A 54 -2.39 5.77 -15.58
C ALA A 54 -3.05 5.71 -14.20
N VAL A 55 -2.48 6.39 -13.20
CA VAL A 55 -3.11 6.53 -11.88
C VAL A 55 -4.42 7.34 -11.99
N GLN A 56 -4.41 8.44 -12.75
CA GLN A 56 -5.61 9.24 -12.98
C GLN A 56 -6.71 8.44 -13.68
N ALA A 57 -6.37 7.70 -14.73
CA ALA A 57 -7.33 6.84 -15.42
C ALA A 57 -7.96 5.79 -14.48
N ALA A 58 -7.16 5.18 -13.61
CA ALA A 58 -7.66 4.21 -12.64
C ALA A 58 -8.58 4.85 -11.57
N ILE A 59 -8.36 6.12 -11.22
CA ILE A 59 -9.27 6.89 -10.36
C ILE A 59 -10.58 7.19 -11.09
N ASP A 60 -10.52 7.62 -12.36
CA ASP A 60 -11.70 7.99 -13.15
C ASP A 60 -12.61 6.78 -13.45
N GLU A 61 -12.04 5.58 -13.51
CA GLU A 61 -12.78 4.31 -13.65
C GLU A 61 -13.55 3.91 -12.38
N LEU A 62 -13.11 4.38 -11.21
CA LEU A 62 -13.73 4.13 -9.91
C LEU A 62 -14.84 5.16 -9.63
N LYS A 63 -16.03 4.97 -10.22
CA LYS A 63 -17.16 5.91 -10.14
C LYS A 63 -17.80 6.02 -8.75
#